data_AF-A0A7X8LKU7-F1
#
_entry.id   AF-A0A7X8LKU7-F1
#
_cell.length_a   1.000
_cell.length_b   1.000
_cell.length_c   1.000
_cell.angle_alpha   90.00
_cell.angle_beta   90.00
_cell.angle_gamma   90.00
#
_symmetry.space_group_name_H-M   'P 1'
#
loop_
_entity.id
_entity.type
_entity.pdbx_description
1 polymer ?
#
loop_
_entity_poly.entity_id
_entity_poly.type
_entity_poly.pdbx_seq_one_letter_code
_entity_poly.pdbx_strand_id
1 'polypeptide(L)'
;MSRKVVDHVLIALGILAAIIFIVYGIYFATILRGNPQSMEGEMREAFALWLEKEGGSSRLRLSILLLGSLLLELAYFVLAFSLLHNPVMTILTLILAGEELLHLGVVINAVSKYWAGKITARQIFNWIIERVSAIFFFTHAFLVLISILVFH
;
A
#
# COMPACT_ATOMS: atom_id res chain seq x y z
N MET A 1 -22.32 12.50 -14.24
CA MET A 1 -21.48 13.32 -13.33
C MET A 1 -21.17 14.65 -14.03
N SER A 2 -21.14 15.79 -13.35
CA SER A 2 -20.79 17.06 -14.03
C SER A 2 -19.30 17.10 -14.36
N ARG A 3 -18.90 17.79 -15.43
CA ARG A 3 -17.49 17.88 -15.88
C ARG A 3 -16.56 18.32 -14.75
N LYS A 4 -16.97 19.34 -13.97
CA LYS A 4 -16.22 19.81 -12.79
C LYS A 4 -15.98 18.71 -11.74
N VAL A 5 -16.98 17.87 -11.50
CA VAL A 5 -16.84 16.77 -10.53
C VAL A 5 -15.86 15.72 -11.08
N VAL A 6 -15.86 15.44 -12.38
CA VAL A 6 -14.87 14.54 -13.00
C VAL A 6 -13.46 15.10 -12.82
N ASP A 7 -13.26 16.38 -13.08
CA ASP A 7 -11.96 17.04 -12.95
C ASP A 7 -11.42 16.97 -11.51
N HIS A 8 -12.27 17.23 -10.51
CA HIS A 8 -11.86 17.13 -9.09
C HIS A 8 -11.49 15.70 -8.68
N VAL A 9 -12.27 14.70 -9.12
CA VAL A 9 -12.02 13.29 -8.81
C VAL A 9 -10.73 12.81 -9.49
N LEU A 10 -10.44 13.30 -10.69
CA LEU A 10 -9.22 13.00 -11.42
C LEU A 10 -7.98 13.63 -10.78
N ILE A 11 -8.08 14.87 -10.31
CA ILE A 11 -7.02 15.51 -9.51
C ILE A 11 -6.75 14.71 -8.23
N ALA A 12 -7.80 14.26 -7.53
CA ALA A 12 -7.64 13.44 -6.33
C ALA A 12 -6.93 12.11 -6.63
N LEU A 13 -7.30 11.41 -7.70
CA LEU A 13 -6.60 10.20 -8.15
C LEU A 13 -5.14 10.48 -8.48
N GLY A 14 -4.86 11.58 -9.20
CA GLY A 14 -3.49 12.00 -9.53
C GLY A 14 -2.64 12.27 -8.30
N ILE A 15 -3.19 12.95 -7.29
CA ILE A 15 -2.49 13.22 -6.02
C ILE A 15 -2.19 11.91 -5.28
N LEU A 16 -3.17 11.02 -5.15
CA LEU A 16 -2.98 9.73 -4.49
C LEU A 16 -1.92 8.89 -5.22
N ALA A 17 -2.00 8.81 -6.55
CA ALA A 17 -1.01 8.10 -7.36
C ALA A 17 0.39 8.70 -7.19
N ALA A 18 0.53 10.03 -7.15
CA ALA A 18 1.83 10.67 -6.92
C ALA A 18 2.41 10.34 -5.53
N ILE A 19 1.59 10.36 -4.49
CA ILE A 19 2.02 10.00 -3.12
C ILE A 19 2.47 8.54 -3.08
N ILE A 20 1.66 7.62 -3.60
CA ILE A 20 1.98 6.19 -3.68
C ILE A 20 3.29 5.99 -4.45
N PHE A 21 3.42 6.61 -5.61
CA PHE A 21 4.62 6.53 -6.45
C PHE A 21 5.88 6.99 -5.72
N ILE A 22 5.81 8.10 -4.98
CA ILE A 22 6.96 8.63 -4.22
C ILE A 22 7.30 7.71 -3.05
N VAL A 23 6.32 7.35 -2.23
CA VAL A 23 6.54 6.54 -1.02
C VAL A 23 7.09 5.16 -1.39
N TYR A 24 6.42 4.47 -2.31
CA TYR A 24 6.88 3.15 -2.76
C TYR A 24 8.12 3.23 -3.65
N GLY A 25 8.36 4.36 -4.33
CA GLY A 25 9.54 4.57 -5.16
C GLY A 25 10.84 4.51 -4.37
N ILE A 26 10.86 5.00 -3.13
CA ILE A 26 12.02 4.89 -2.25
C ILE A 26 12.35 3.42 -1.98
N TYR A 27 11.34 2.63 -1.57
CA TYR A 27 11.54 1.22 -1.26
C TYR A 27 11.86 0.41 -2.53
N PHE A 28 11.14 0.64 -3.62
CA PHE A 28 11.40 0.05 -4.94
C PHE A 28 12.84 0.30 -5.41
N ALA A 29 13.39 1.50 -5.21
CA ALA A 29 14.78 1.80 -5.55
C ALA A 29 15.78 0.93 -4.75
N THR A 30 15.49 0.63 -3.49
CA THR A 30 16.33 -0.29 -2.69
C THR A 30 16.23 -1.74 -3.17
N ILE A 31 15.05 -2.16 -3.61
CA ILE A 31 14.81 -3.49 -4.21
C ILE A 31 15.63 -3.62 -5.50
N LEU A 32 15.56 -2.62 -6.40
CA LEU A 32 16.33 -2.61 -7.65
C LEU A 32 17.84 -2.62 -7.42
N ARG A 33 18.33 -2.01 -6.34
CA ARG A 33 19.74 -2.04 -5.94
C ARG A 33 20.18 -3.38 -5.35
N GLY A 34 19.26 -4.32 -5.15
CA GLY A 34 19.55 -5.65 -4.60
C GLY A 34 19.86 -5.67 -3.09
N ASN A 35 19.63 -4.56 -2.38
CA ASN A 35 19.85 -4.46 -0.93
C ASN A 35 18.63 -3.86 -0.19
N PRO A 36 17.42 -4.43 -0.35
CA PRO A 36 16.26 -3.97 0.41
C PRO A 36 16.38 -4.29 1.91
N GLN A 37 17.20 -5.28 2.31
CA GLN A 37 17.27 -5.80 3.67
C GLN A 37 17.72 -4.76 4.71
N SER A 38 18.53 -3.77 4.32
CA SER A 38 18.93 -2.69 5.23
C SER A 38 17.72 -1.88 5.69
N MET A 39 16.93 -1.38 4.73
CA MET A 39 15.73 -0.59 5.00
C MET A 39 14.67 -1.43 5.73
N GLU A 40 14.48 -2.69 5.34
CA GLU A 40 13.56 -3.61 6.01
C GLU A 40 13.96 -3.85 7.47
N GLY A 41 15.26 -3.98 7.74
CA GLY A 41 15.79 -4.11 9.09
C GLY A 41 15.47 -2.89 9.94
N GLU A 42 15.71 -1.69 9.42
CA GLU A 42 15.41 -0.43 10.09
C GLU A 42 13.91 -0.24 10.35
N MET A 43 13.07 -0.48 9.34
CA MET A 43 11.61 -0.39 9.46
C MET A 43 11.07 -1.38 10.49
N ARG A 44 11.57 -2.61 10.47
CA ARG A 44 11.21 -3.65 11.43
C ARG A 44 11.55 -3.26 12.86
N GLU A 45 12.74 -2.70 13.07
CA GLU A 45 13.18 -2.27 14.40
C GLU A 45 12.38 -1.07 14.89
N ALA A 46 12.17 -0.06 14.03
CA ALA A 46 11.35 1.10 14.36
C ALA A 46 9.91 0.71 14.71
N PHE A 47 9.33 -0.25 13.98
CA PHE A 47 8.00 -0.77 14.25
C PHE A 47 7.91 -1.54 15.57
N ALA A 48 8.90 -2.39 15.86
CA ALA A 48 8.97 -3.11 17.13
C ALA A 48 9.07 -2.14 18.32
N LEU A 49 9.97 -1.15 18.24
CA LEU A 49 10.11 -0.11 19.25
C LEU A 49 8.82 0.71 19.45
N TRP A 50 8.12 1.03 18.36
CA TRP A 50 6.84 1.72 18.43
C TRP A 50 5.78 0.88 19.16
N LEU A 51 5.67 -0.41 18.84
CA LEU A 51 4.74 -1.32 19.51
C LEU A 51 5.06 -1.51 21.00
N GLU A 52 6.34 -1.63 21.36
CA GLU A 52 6.78 -1.76 22.75
C GLU A 52 6.49 -0.49 23.56
N LYS A 53 6.70 0.69 22.97
CA LYS A 53 6.46 1.99 23.62
C LYS A 53 4.98 2.24 23.93
N GLU A 54 4.08 1.78 23.07
CA GLU A 54 2.64 2.05 23.16
C GLU A 54 1.88 1.07 24.09
N GLY A 55 2.52 -0.02 24.53
CA GLY A 55 1.97 -0.96 25.52
C GLY A 55 0.57 -1.47 25.16
N GLY A 56 -0.38 -1.43 26.10
CA GLY A 56 -1.78 -1.87 25.89
C GLY A 56 -2.59 -1.03 24.88
N SER A 57 -2.15 0.20 24.56
CA SER A 57 -2.81 1.06 23.57
C SER A 57 -2.40 0.77 22.12
N SER A 58 -1.32 0.00 21.94
CA SER A 58 -0.81 -0.43 20.63
C SER A 58 -1.84 -1.18 19.78
N ARG A 59 -2.72 -1.98 20.42
CA ARG A 59 -3.76 -2.76 19.73
C ARG A 59 -4.75 -1.86 18.99
N LEU A 60 -5.29 -0.84 19.66
CA LEU A 60 -6.24 0.08 19.04
C LEU A 60 -5.57 0.89 17.94
N ARG A 61 -4.38 1.45 18.22
CA ARG A 61 -3.64 2.28 17.27
C ARG A 61 -3.28 1.51 16.01
N LEU A 62 -2.76 0.28 16.14
CA LEU A 62 -2.45 -0.53 14.98
C LEU A 62 -3.70 -0.96 14.22
N SER A 63 -4.81 -1.26 14.91
CA SER A 63 -6.08 -1.55 14.23
C SER A 63 -6.56 -0.33 13.42
N ILE A 64 -6.40 0.89 13.94
CA ILE A 64 -6.72 2.13 13.23
C ILE A 64 -5.78 2.32 12.04
N LEU A 65 -4.49 2.06 12.19
CA LEU A 65 -3.52 2.16 11.08
C LEU A 65 -3.86 1.19 9.95
N LEU A 66 -4.16 -0.07 10.29
CA LEU A 66 -4.55 -1.09 9.30
C LEU A 66 -5.85 -0.74 8.60
N LEU A 67 -6.86 -0.29 9.36
CA LEU A 67 -8.12 0.16 8.78
C LEU A 67 -7.91 1.40 7.89
N GLY A 68 -7.05 2.33 8.32
CA GLY A 68 -6.71 3.52 7.55
C GLY A 68 -6.02 3.18 6.23
N SER A 69 -5.06 2.26 6.24
CA SER A 69 -4.39 1.77 5.03
C SER A 69 -5.40 1.16 4.06
N LEU A 70 -6.23 0.24 4.57
CA LEU A 70 -7.26 -0.43 3.77
C LEU A 70 -8.24 0.55 3.13
N LEU A 71 -8.68 1.57 3.87
CA LEU A 71 -9.59 2.58 3.34
C LEU A 71 -8.92 3.44 2.26
N LEU A 72 -7.63 3.74 2.40
CA LEU A 72 -6.86 4.50 1.43
C LEU A 72 -6.66 3.71 0.13
N GLU A 73 -6.31 2.44 0.23
CA GLU A 73 -6.16 1.52 -0.90
C GLU A 73 -7.51 1.33 -1.62
N LEU A 74 -8.59 1.10 -0.86
CA LEU A 74 -9.93 0.98 -1.42
C LEU A 74 -10.34 2.25 -2.17
N ALA A 75 -10.10 3.43 -1.59
CA ALA A 75 -10.35 4.70 -2.25
C ALA A 75 -9.55 4.81 -3.55
N TYR A 76 -8.26 4.45 -3.52
CA TYR A 76 -7.41 4.45 -4.71
C TYR A 76 -7.93 3.52 -5.80
N PHE A 77 -8.29 2.27 -5.48
CA PHE A 77 -8.83 1.32 -6.45
C PHE A 77 -10.18 1.74 -7.01
N VAL A 78 -11.10 2.21 -6.17
CA VAL A 78 -12.40 2.71 -6.61
C VAL A 78 -12.22 3.87 -7.60
N LEU A 79 -11.32 4.80 -7.31
CA LEU A 79 -11.03 5.92 -8.21
C LEU A 79 -10.39 5.45 -9.51
N ALA A 80 -9.41 4.53 -9.45
CA ALA A 80 -8.77 3.98 -10.64
C ALA A 80 -9.77 3.26 -11.55
N PHE A 81 -10.63 2.38 -11.01
CA PHE A 81 -11.68 1.69 -11.77
C PHE A 81 -12.71 2.65 -12.37
N SER A 82 -13.09 3.69 -11.63
CA SER A 82 -14.14 4.62 -12.06
C SER A 82 -13.69 5.59 -13.16
N LEU A 83 -12.39 5.87 -13.25
CA LEU A 83 -11.84 6.87 -14.18
C LEU A 83 -11.07 6.23 -15.34
N LEU A 84 -10.32 5.16 -15.10
CA LEU A 84 -9.44 4.55 -16.10
C LEU A 84 -10.14 3.38 -16.79
N HIS A 85 -10.88 3.70 -17.86
CA HIS A 85 -11.63 2.73 -18.66
C HIS A 85 -10.77 1.93 -19.66
N ASN A 86 -9.44 2.06 -19.58
CA ASN A 86 -8.52 1.32 -20.44
C ASN A 86 -8.47 -0.15 -19.98
N PRO A 87 -8.70 -1.14 -20.87
CA PRO A 87 -8.70 -2.56 -20.50
C PRO A 87 -7.41 -3.03 -19.81
N VAL A 88 -6.25 -2.50 -20.21
CA VAL A 88 -4.96 -2.81 -19.59
C VAL A 88 -4.94 -2.31 -18.15
N MET A 89 -5.36 -1.07 -17.91
CA MET A 89 -5.43 -0.52 -16.55
C MET A 89 -6.42 -1.29 -15.70
N THR A 90 -7.60 -1.64 -16.22
CA THR A 90 -8.58 -2.46 -15.50
C THR A 90 -7.99 -3.80 -15.05
N ILE A 91 -7.30 -4.52 -15.93
CA ILE A 91 -6.67 -5.81 -15.60
C ILE A 91 -5.57 -5.61 -14.54
N LEU A 92 -4.73 -4.58 -14.68
CA LEU A 92 -3.67 -4.29 -13.71
C LEU A 92 -4.23 -3.92 -12.35
N THR A 93 -5.30 -3.11 -12.29
CA THR A 93 -5.97 -2.77 -11.03
C THR A 93 -6.60 -4.02 -10.39
N LEU A 94 -7.18 -4.94 -11.17
CA LEU A 94 -7.70 -6.21 -10.65
C LEU A 94 -6.60 -7.10 -10.07
N ILE A 95 -5.45 -7.21 -10.75
CA ILE A 95 -4.30 -7.98 -10.26
C ILE A 95 -3.79 -7.38 -8.94
N LEU A 96 -3.61 -6.06 -8.88
CA LEU A 96 -3.14 -5.38 -7.69
C LEU A 96 -4.15 -5.48 -6.53
N ALA A 97 -5.44 -5.34 -6.80
CA ALA A 97 -6.47 -5.55 -5.79
C ALA A 97 -6.46 -7.01 -5.25
N GLY A 98 -6.23 -8.00 -6.12
CA GLY A 98 -6.09 -9.39 -5.71
C GLY A 98 -4.84 -9.65 -4.85
N GLU A 99 -3.72 -9.03 -5.19
CA GLU A 99 -2.48 -9.09 -4.41
C GLU A 99 -2.66 -8.43 -3.03
N GLU A 100 -3.29 -7.26 -2.97
CA GLU A 100 -3.59 -6.56 -1.71
C GLU A 100 -4.50 -7.39 -0.80
N LEU A 101 -5.49 -8.08 -1.35
CA LEU A 101 -6.33 -8.99 -0.57
C LEU A 101 -5.52 -10.13 0.07
N LEU A 102 -4.51 -10.66 -0.63
CA LEU A 102 -3.61 -11.67 -0.08
C LEU A 102 -2.69 -11.06 1.00
N HIS A 103 -2.12 -9.89 0.74
CA HIS A 103 -1.27 -9.15 1.67
C HIS A 103 -2.00 -8.86 2.98
N LEU A 104 -3.20 -8.27 2.89
CA LEU A 104 -4.07 -7.99 4.02
C LEU A 104 -4.37 -9.26 4.83
N GLY A 105 -4.68 -10.38 4.17
CA GLY A 105 -4.91 -11.66 4.83
C GLY A 105 -3.70 -12.13 5.63
N VAL A 106 -2.49 -11.97 5.09
CA VAL A 106 -1.24 -12.32 5.77
C VAL A 106 -0.97 -11.39 6.96
N VAL A 107 -1.13 -10.08 6.78
CA VAL A 107 -0.91 -9.09 7.84
C VAL A 107 -1.92 -9.29 8.98
N ILE A 108 -3.22 -9.44 8.68
CA ILE A 108 -4.25 -9.69 9.71
C ILE A 108 -3.95 -10.97 10.49
N ASN A 109 -3.53 -12.04 9.81
CA ASN A 109 -3.17 -13.29 10.49
C ASN A 109 -1.93 -13.13 11.37
N ALA A 110 -0.90 -12.43 10.90
CA ALA A 110 0.33 -12.17 11.67
C ALA A 110 0.04 -11.30 12.89
N VAL A 111 -0.77 -10.26 12.72
CA VAL A 111 -1.32 -9.46 13.81
C VAL A 111 -2.12 -10.35 14.76
N SER A 112 -3.07 -11.17 14.32
CA SER A 112 -3.76 -12.08 15.25
C SER A 112 -2.80 -12.96 16.07
N LYS A 113 -1.72 -13.47 15.46
CA LYS A 113 -0.68 -14.28 16.12
C LYS A 113 0.15 -13.50 17.14
N TYR A 114 0.56 -12.27 16.85
CA TYR A 114 1.33 -11.47 17.83
C TYR A 114 0.49 -11.14 19.05
N TRP A 115 -0.81 -10.89 18.87
CA TRP A 115 -1.72 -10.50 19.96
C TRP A 115 -1.99 -11.71 20.86
N ALA A 116 -1.90 -12.91 20.30
CA ALA A 116 -1.90 -14.18 21.02
C ALA A 116 -0.53 -14.55 21.63
N GLY A 117 0.50 -13.70 21.51
CA GLY A 117 1.86 -13.96 22.01
C GLY A 117 2.62 -15.06 21.26
N LYS A 118 2.14 -15.48 20.07
CA LYS A 118 2.74 -16.58 19.29
C LYS A 118 3.94 -16.16 18.46
N ILE A 119 4.03 -14.87 18.12
CA ILE A 119 5.13 -14.29 17.36
C ILE A 119 5.53 -12.93 17.95
N THR A 120 6.73 -12.48 17.63
CA THR A 120 7.26 -11.16 18.02
C THR A 120 6.86 -10.07 17.01
N ALA A 121 6.97 -8.79 17.40
CA ALA A 121 6.64 -7.66 16.53
C ALA A 121 7.44 -7.69 15.22
N ARG A 122 8.69 -8.14 15.30
CA ARG A 122 9.62 -8.29 14.19
C ARG A 122 9.16 -9.29 13.11
N GLN A 123 8.15 -10.12 13.42
CA GLN A 123 7.63 -11.18 12.54
C GLN A 123 6.25 -10.85 11.96
N ILE A 124 5.72 -9.65 12.21
CA ILE A 124 4.40 -9.24 11.69
C ILE A 124 4.43 -9.06 10.18
N PHE A 125 5.49 -8.43 9.65
CA PHE A 125 5.65 -8.19 8.22
C PHE A 125 6.29 -9.37 7.51
N ASN A 126 5.68 -9.77 6.39
CA ASN A 126 6.28 -10.69 5.44
C ASN A 126 6.96 -9.90 4.34
N TRP A 127 8.26 -9.64 4.49
CA TRP A 127 9.03 -8.80 3.56
C TRP A 127 9.05 -9.29 2.12
N ILE A 128 8.82 -10.58 1.85
CA ILE A 128 8.68 -11.05 0.47
C ILE A 128 7.41 -10.47 -0.16
N ILE A 129 6.31 -10.46 0.59
CA ILE A 129 5.04 -9.87 0.14
C ILE A 129 5.18 -8.36 0.07
N GLU A 130 5.72 -7.69 1.10
CA GLU A 130 5.91 -6.23 1.09
C GLU A 130 6.69 -5.75 -0.15
N ARG A 131 7.72 -6.49 -0.57
CA ARG A 131 8.47 -6.19 -1.81
C ARG A 131 7.59 -6.32 -3.05
N VAL A 132 6.78 -7.37 -3.13
CA VAL A 132 5.85 -7.61 -4.24
C VAL A 132 4.83 -6.49 -4.30
N SER A 133 4.18 -6.15 -3.18
CA SER A 133 3.23 -5.04 -3.08
C SER A 133 3.89 -3.73 -3.49
N ALA A 134 5.12 -3.47 -3.02
CA ALA A 134 5.85 -2.26 -3.38
C ALA A 134 6.13 -2.13 -4.88
N ILE A 135 6.51 -3.22 -5.54
CA ILE A 135 6.71 -3.27 -6.99
C ILE A 135 5.39 -2.99 -7.72
N PHE A 136 4.31 -3.64 -7.31
CA PHE A 136 3.01 -3.47 -7.95
C PHE A 136 2.43 -2.07 -7.75
N PHE A 137 2.41 -1.55 -6.51
CA PHE A 137 1.93 -0.20 -6.22
C PHE A 137 2.75 0.86 -6.94
N PHE A 138 4.08 0.75 -6.94
CA PHE A 138 4.94 1.68 -7.69
C PHE A 138 4.61 1.66 -9.18
N THR A 139 4.56 0.48 -9.78
CA THR A 139 4.31 0.31 -11.21
C THR A 139 2.92 0.78 -11.61
N HIS A 140 1.90 0.40 -10.84
CA HIS A 140 0.52 0.80 -11.09
C HIS A 140 0.35 2.31 -10.93
N ALA A 141 0.89 2.92 -9.86
CA ALA A 141 0.82 4.36 -9.65
C ALA A 141 1.50 5.15 -10.77
N PHE A 142 2.66 4.68 -11.25
CA PHE A 142 3.33 5.25 -12.41
C PHE A 142 2.44 5.23 -13.66
N LEU A 143 1.80 4.09 -13.95
CA LEU A 143 0.92 3.94 -15.10
C LEU A 143 -0.37 4.77 -14.98
N VAL A 144 -0.91 4.93 -13.77
CA VAL A 144 -2.03 5.85 -13.50
C VAL A 144 -1.63 7.28 -13.82
N LEU A 145 -0.46 7.74 -13.36
CA LEU A 145 0.03 9.10 -13.64
C LEU A 145 0.21 9.33 -15.15
N ILE A 146 0.82 8.38 -15.86
CA ILE A 146 0.93 8.45 -17.32
C ILE A 146 -0.45 8.50 -17.97
N SER A 147 -1.38 7.65 -17.52
CA SER A 147 -2.71 7.56 -18.09
C SER A 147 -3.49 8.87 -17.93
N ILE A 148 -3.32 9.53 -16.80
CA ILE A 148 -3.87 10.86 -16.54
C ILE A 148 -3.21 11.89 -17.47
N LEU A 149 -1.88 11.97 -17.49
CA LEU A 149 -1.17 13.02 -18.24
C LEU A 149 -1.32 12.94 -19.76
N VAL A 150 -1.50 11.75 -20.31
CA VAL A 150 -1.53 11.52 -21.77
C VAL A 150 -2.95 11.47 -22.32
N PHE A 151 -3.91 10.96 -21.55
CA PHE A 151 -5.26 10.66 -22.05
C PHE A 151 -6.39 11.50 -21.42
N HIS A 152 -6.09 12.39 -20.47
CA HIS A 152 -7.06 13.27 -19.81
C HIS A 152 -6.56 14.71 -19.75
#